data_AF-A0A345ZYD2-F1
#
_entry.id   AF-A0A345ZYD2-F1
#
_cell.length_a   1.000
_cell.length_b   1.000
_cell.length_c   1.000
_cell.angle_alpha   90.00
_cell.angle_beta   90.00
_cell.angle_gamma   90.00
#
_symmetry.space_group_name_H-M   'P 1'
#
loop_
_entity.id
_entity.type
_entity.pdbx_description
1 polymer ?
#
loop_
_entity_poly.entity_id
_entity_poly.type
_entity_poly.pdbx_seq_one_letter_code
_entity_poly.pdbx_strand_id
1 'polypeptide(L)'
;MLFVGTPIDCFRITSIKVRWIMKRPNLPALGLELSRRTVLGAALSAPFVLKARAQEYPTRNPRLIVPFAAGGPTDTLTRIAAERVSPLLGQQAVVENRAGAGGNIAGELVARTDADGYTLLVAGQAILAINKALYKKISYDPATDFTFIGMLGVIANVLLVNPKTVPVNSVAELIDLAKKKPGEISYGSNGPGSLTHLTTAIMAHQAGIELLHVPYQGAAPLTTDLLAGRIGMTFTAASAAMPLVRSGQLRALAVTTGKRSRFSPELPTLVESGFPTLDAPTWFGVVARSKTPAPILAKLRKDFNTVITSEDYAKALEKQSIEIMVVPPETSDEFLAKERKLWSDAVKVTGVSLD
;
A
#
# COMPACT_ATOMS: atom_id res chain seq x y z
N MET A 1 -8.46 -33.12 64.54
CA MET A 1 -7.13 -32.64 64.97
C MET A 1 -7.05 -31.17 64.58
N LEU A 2 -7.38 -30.25 65.50
CA LEU A 2 -6.47 -29.61 66.49
C LEU A 2 -5.53 -28.62 65.75
N PHE A 3 -5.42 -27.31 65.99
CA PHE A 3 -5.79 -26.32 67.03
C PHE A 3 -6.00 -24.95 66.30
N VAL A 4 -7.02 -24.11 66.59
CA VAL A 4 -7.12 -23.07 67.65
C VAL A 4 -6.03 -21.98 67.61
N GLY A 5 -6.44 -20.71 67.48
CA GLY A 5 -5.61 -19.53 67.78
C GLY A 5 -6.09 -18.17 67.21
N THR A 6 -7.15 -17.59 67.77
CA THR A 6 -7.51 -16.14 67.70
C THR A 6 -6.70 -15.30 68.71
N PRO A 7 -6.80 -13.94 68.78
CA PRO A 7 -7.10 -12.86 67.82
C PRO A 7 -6.07 -11.69 67.95
N ILE A 8 -6.47 -10.41 67.73
CA ILE A 8 -5.77 -9.10 67.94
C ILE A 8 -5.26 -8.51 66.59
N ASP A 9 -5.48 -7.27 66.15
CA ASP A 9 -6.23 -6.12 66.66
C ASP A 9 -6.75 -5.24 65.51
N CYS A 10 -7.69 -4.37 65.87
CA CYS A 10 -8.36 -3.37 65.07
C CYS A 10 -7.42 -2.24 64.61
N PHE A 11 -7.38 -1.88 63.31
CA PHE A 11 -6.91 -0.55 62.89
C PHE A 11 -7.82 0.06 61.82
N ARG A 12 -8.58 1.05 62.29
CA ARG A 12 -9.50 1.91 61.56
C ARG A 12 -8.68 3.07 60.99
N ILE A 13 -8.54 3.16 59.66
CA ILE A 13 -7.90 4.32 59.03
C ILE A 13 -8.93 5.46 58.97
N THR A 14 -8.96 6.29 60.01
CA THR A 14 -9.67 7.59 60.01
C THR A 14 -8.70 8.70 59.64
N SER A 15 -8.98 9.38 58.52
CA SER A 15 -8.60 10.76 58.16
C SER A 15 -7.15 11.22 58.41
N ILE A 16 -6.41 11.44 57.33
CA ILE A 16 -5.17 12.22 57.32
C ILE A 16 -5.52 13.70 57.47
N LYS A 17 -5.32 14.28 58.66
CA LYS A 17 -5.29 15.74 58.87
C LYS A 17 -3.85 16.22 58.70
N VAL A 18 -3.55 16.83 57.57
CA VAL A 18 -2.30 17.58 57.37
C VAL A 18 -2.42 18.93 58.09
N ARG A 19 -1.71 19.08 59.21
CA ARG A 19 -1.67 20.32 60.01
C ARG A 19 -0.47 21.16 59.54
N TRP A 20 -0.70 22.09 58.62
CA TRP A 20 0.29 23.12 58.27
C TRP A 20 0.37 24.15 59.42
N ILE A 21 1.47 24.14 60.17
CA ILE A 21 1.83 25.21 61.08
C ILE A 21 2.58 26.26 60.26
N MET A 22 1.87 27.30 59.80
CA MET A 22 2.49 28.53 59.31
C MET A 22 2.41 29.59 60.41
N LYS A 23 3.58 30.00 60.91
CA LYS A 23 3.75 31.23 61.71
C LYS A 23 3.28 32.43 60.87
N ARG A 24 2.28 33.17 61.35
CA ARG A 24 1.84 34.44 60.76
C ARG A 24 2.75 35.57 61.27
N PRO A 25 3.33 36.41 60.40
CA PRO A 25 3.74 37.75 60.78
C PRO A 25 2.50 38.66 60.82
N ASN A 26 2.46 39.57 61.79
CA ASN A 26 1.43 40.58 61.96
C ASN A 26 1.28 41.43 60.67
N LEU A 27 0.12 41.34 60.03
CA LEU A 27 -0.33 42.29 59.02
C LEU A 27 -1.58 43.02 59.55
N PRO A 28 -1.70 44.34 59.36
CA PRO A 28 -2.87 45.08 59.78
C PRO A 28 -4.10 44.61 58.98
N ALA A 29 -5.19 44.35 59.69
CA ALA A 29 -6.46 43.96 59.09
C ALA A 29 -7.07 45.14 58.32
N LEU A 30 -6.87 45.16 56.99
CA LEU A 30 -7.72 45.92 56.09
C LEU A 30 -9.04 45.15 55.92
N GLY A 31 -10.07 45.60 56.63
CA GLY A 31 -11.44 45.14 56.45
C GLY A 31 -12.00 45.59 55.10
N LEU A 32 -11.86 44.74 54.08
CA LEU A 32 -12.62 44.87 52.85
C LEU A 32 -13.97 44.18 53.05
N GLU A 33 -15.01 44.98 53.32
CA GLU A 33 -16.40 44.51 53.24
C GLU A 33 -16.76 44.23 51.77
N LEU A 34 -16.54 42.99 51.34
CA LEU A 34 -16.99 42.52 50.04
C LEU A 34 -18.50 42.30 50.10
N SER A 35 -19.25 43.28 49.58
CA SER A 35 -20.71 43.18 49.39
C SER A 35 -21.07 41.90 48.64
N ARG A 36 -22.14 41.23 49.10
CA ARG A 36 -22.71 40.01 48.48
C ARG A 36 -23.01 40.19 46.98
N ARG A 37 -23.21 41.44 46.53
CA ARG A 37 -23.40 41.80 45.11
C ARG A 37 -22.11 41.76 44.28
N THR A 38 -20.95 42.01 44.89
CA THR A 38 -19.64 41.97 44.20
C THR A 38 -19.18 40.53 43.93
N VAL A 39 -19.56 39.58 44.79
CA VAL A 39 -19.28 38.14 44.60
C VAL A 39 -20.15 37.54 43.49
N LEU A 40 -21.40 37.99 43.34
CA LEU A 40 -22.29 37.57 42.25
C LEU A 40 -21.90 38.16 40.88
N GLY A 41 -21.28 39.35 40.84
CA GLY A 41 -20.77 39.95 39.61
C GLY A 41 -19.54 39.25 39.03
N ALA A 42 -18.66 38.71 39.89
CA ALA A 42 -17.44 38.03 39.46
C ALA A 42 -17.66 36.62 38.88
N ALA A 43 -18.84 36.03 39.08
CA ALA A 43 -19.17 34.69 38.56
C ALA A 43 -19.63 34.70 37.08
N LEU A 44 -19.99 35.87 36.52
CA LEU A 44 -20.51 36.00 35.15
C LEU A 44 -19.43 36.38 34.12
N SER A 45 -18.21 36.68 34.54
CA SER A 45 -17.09 37.06 33.67
C SER A 45 -16.00 36.00 33.55
N ALA A 46 -16.25 34.76 34.00
CA ALA A 46 -15.36 33.65 33.70
C ALA A 46 -15.54 33.27 32.22
N PRO A 47 -14.53 33.45 31.35
CA PRO A 47 -14.61 32.95 29.99
C PRO A 47 -14.77 31.43 30.08
N PHE A 48 -15.95 30.93 29.69
CA PHE A 48 -16.13 29.53 29.35
C PHE A 48 -15.22 29.25 28.15
N VAL A 49 -13.96 28.93 28.43
CA VAL A 49 -13.08 28.28 27.47
C VAL A 49 -13.64 26.88 27.30
N LEU A 50 -14.68 26.77 26.47
CA LEU A 50 -15.05 25.52 25.84
C LEU A 50 -13.79 25.06 25.11
N LYS A 51 -13.01 24.19 25.74
CA LYS A 51 -12.04 23.36 25.03
C LYS A 51 -12.85 22.64 23.99
N ALA A 52 -12.83 23.13 22.76
CA ALA A 52 -13.30 22.40 21.60
C ALA A 52 -12.56 21.06 21.66
N ARG A 53 -13.26 20.00 22.08
CA ARG A 53 -12.72 18.66 21.92
C ARG A 53 -12.60 18.48 20.42
N ALA A 54 -11.36 18.50 19.93
CA ALA A 54 -11.08 18.04 18.58
C ALA A 54 -11.83 16.71 18.43
N GLN A 55 -12.74 16.63 17.47
CA GLN A 55 -13.44 15.39 17.21
C GLN A 55 -12.36 14.33 16.93
N GLU A 56 -12.40 13.24 17.69
CA GLU A 56 -11.43 12.18 17.57
C GLU A 56 -11.67 11.49 16.21
N TYR A 57 -10.76 11.72 15.26
CA TYR A 57 -10.81 11.06 13.97
C TYR A 57 -10.54 9.55 14.17
N PRO A 58 -11.31 8.65 13.51
CA PRO A 58 -12.51 8.90 12.69
C PRO A 58 -13.83 8.86 13.48
N THR A 59 -14.79 9.74 13.13
CA THR A 59 -16.18 9.79 13.64
C THR A 59 -17.22 9.15 12.71
N ARG A 60 -16.79 8.74 11.51
CA ARG A 60 -17.57 8.03 10.50
C ARG A 60 -16.69 7.02 9.77
N ASN A 61 -17.30 6.11 9.01
CA ASN A 61 -16.57 5.08 8.27
C ASN A 61 -15.65 5.67 7.19
N PRO A 62 -14.31 5.44 7.25
CA PRO A 62 -13.41 5.75 6.15
C PRO A 62 -13.68 4.82 4.95
N ARG A 63 -13.47 5.33 3.74
CA ARG A 63 -13.62 4.61 2.48
C ARG A 63 -12.25 4.31 1.88
N LEU A 64 -12.02 3.07 1.49
CA LEU A 64 -10.88 2.63 0.71
C LEU A 64 -11.34 2.45 -0.74
N ILE A 65 -10.96 3.37 -1.61
CA ILE A 65 -11.29 3.35 -3.03
C ILE A 65 -10.32 2.42 -3.75
N VAL A 66 -10.85 1.40 -4.40
CA VAL A 66 -10.09 0.39 -5.16
C VAL A 66 -10.25 0.63 -6.66
N PRO A 67 -9.16 0.77 -7.44
CA PRO A 67 -9.21 1.17 -8.84
C PRO A 67 -9.56 0.05 -9.83
N PHE A 68 -9.99 -1.11 -9.33
CA PHE A 68 -10.27 -2.31 -10.13
C PHE A 68 -11.57 -2.96 -9.71
N ALA A 69 -12.09 -3.86 -10.56
CA ALA A 69 -13.31 -4.61 -10.30
C ALA A 69 -13.23 -5.45 -9.01
N ALA A 70 -14.38 -5.67 -8.38
CA ALA A 70 -14.49 -6.51 -7.19
C ALA A 70 -14.08 -7.97 -7.48
N GLY A 71 -13.52 -8.65 -6.47
CA GLY A 71 -13.08 -10.05 -6.58
C GLY A 71 -11.70 -10.25 -7.21
N GLY A 72 -11.04 -9.20 -7.69
CA GLY A 72 -9.65 -9.27 -8.17
C GLY A 72 -8.61 -9.23 -7.03
N PRO A 73 -7.31 -9.49 -7.31
CA PRO A 73 -6.26 -9.51 -6.30
C PRO A 73 -6.15 -8.23 -5.45
N THR A 74 -6.28 -7.05 -6.07
CA THR A 74 -6.26 -5.76 -5.35
C THR A 74 -7.47 -5.60 -4.43
N ASP A 75 -8.65 -6.06 -4.85
CA ASP A 75 -9.87 -6.01 -4.03
C ASP A 75 -9.73 -6.94 -2.82
N THR A 76 -9.29 -8.17 -3.03
CA THR A 76 -9.01 -9.14 -1.96
C THR A 76 -7.99 -8.61 -0.96
N LEU A 77 -6.85 -8.10 -1.43
CA LEU A 77 -5.82 -7.47 -0.60
C LEU A 77 -6.41 -6.33 0.24
N THR A 78 -7.19 -5.45 -0.39
CA THR A 78 -7.79 -4.30 0.28
C THR A 78 -8.78 -4.73 1.36
N ARG A 79 -9.62 -5.73 1.09
CA ARG A 79 -10.59 -6.25 2.08
C ARG A 79 -9.91 -6.88 3.29
N ILE A 80 -8.83 -7.64 3.08
CA ILE A 80 -8.01 -8.21 4.16
C ILE A 80 -7.43 -7.09 5.03
N ALA A 81 -6.92 -6.02 4.42
CA ALA A 81 -6.38 -4.86 5.15
C ALA A 81 -7.49 -4.07 5.87
N ALA A 82 -8.63 -3.84 5.21
CA ALA A 82 -9.79 -3.12 5.75
C ALA A 82 -10.35 -3.79 7.01
N GLU A 83 -10.52 -5.12 6.96
CA GLU A 83 -10.98 -5.93 8.09
C GLU A 83 -10.08 -5.73 9.31
N ARG A 84 -8.75 -5.74 9.12
CA ARG A 84 -7.76 -5.67 10.21
C ARG A 84 -7.51 -4.28 10.74
N VAL A 85 -7.65 -3.25 9.90
CA VAL A 85 -7.44 -1.85 10.33
C VAL A 85 -8.69 -1.29 11.02
N SER A 86 -9.88 -1.82 10.73
CA SER A 86 -11.14 -1.33 11.30
C SER A 86 -11.17 -1.29 12.84
N PRO A 87 -10.72 -2.35 13.56
CA PRO A 87 -10.64 -2.30 15.03
C PRO A 87 -9.69 -1.22 15.57
N LEU A 88 -8.60 -0.91 14.86
CA LEU A 88 -7.63 0.14 15.26
C LEU A 88 -8.16 1.55 14.99
N LEU A 89 -8.96 1.69 13.93
CA LEU A 89 -9.66 2.94 13.61
C LEU A 89 -10.85 3.18 14.54
N GLY A 90 -11.44 2.14 15.13
CA GLY A 90 -12.70 2.24 15.86
C GLY A 90 -13.92 2.49 14.96
N GLN A 91 -13.74 2.39 13.63
CA GLN A 91 -14.75 2.56 12.61
C GLN A 91 -14.51 1.54 11.50
N GLN A 92 -15.57 1.15 10.78
CA GLN A 92 -15.43 0.22 9.67
C GLN A 92 -14.78 0.92 8.47
N ALA A 93 -13.66 0.37 7.98
CA ALA A 93 -13.08 0.76 6.70
C ALA A 93 -13.89 0.10 5.57
N VAL A 94 -14.60 0.91 4.78
CA VAL A 94 -15.50 0.44 3.72
C VAL A 94 -14.75 0.39 2.39
N VAL A 95 -14.76 -0.77 1.73
CA VAL A 95 -14.11 -0.95 0.41
C VAL A 95 -15.08 -0.63 -0.72
N GLU A 96 -14.66 0.24 -1.64
CA GLU A 96 -15.47 0.67 -2.79
C GLU A 96 -14.68 0.58 -4.10
N ASN A 97 -15.18 -0.18 -5.06
CA ASN A 97 -14.54 -0.37 -6.36
C ASN A 97 -14.94 0.74 -7.35
N ARG A 98 -13.93 1.39 -7.96
CA ARG A 98 -14.06 2.43 -8.99
C ARG A 98 -13.11 2.13 -10.15
N ALA A 99 -13.50 1.18 -10.99
CA ALA A 99 -12.69 0.70 -12.11
C ALA A 99 -12.77 1.63 -13.34
N GLY A 100 -11.69 1.61 -14.14
CA GLY A 100 -11.64 2.23 -15.47
C GLY A 100 -10.38 3.10 -15.68
N ALA A 101 -10.02 3.28 -16.96
CA ALA A 101 -8.87 4.09 -17.40
C ALA A 101 -7.56 3.79 -16.64
N GLY A 102 -7.21 2.51 -16.46
CA GLY A 102 -5.99 2.12 -15.73
C GLY A 102 -5.95 2.57 -14.26
N GLY A 103 -7.12 2.83 -13.66
CA GLY A 103 -7.25 3.36 -12.31
C GLY A 103 -7.37 4.88 -12.21
N ASN A 104 -7.28 5.61 -13.33
CA ASN A 104 -7.37 7.07 -13.32
C ASN A 104 -8.71 7.57 -12.75
N ILE A 105 -9.82 6.87 -12.99
CA ILE A 105 -11.14 7.25 -12.45
C ILE A 105 -11.11 7.30 -10.91
N ALA A 106 -10.49 6.31 -10.27
CA ALA A 106 -10.33 6.30 -8.81
C ALA A 106 -9.36 7.39 -8.33
N GLY A 107 -8.23 7.58 -9.04
CA GLY A 107 -7.26 8.63 -8.74
C GLY A 107 -7.89 10.03 -8.77
N GLU A 108 -8.60 10.36 -9.84
CA GLU A 108 -9.29 11.63 -10.01
C GLU A 108 -10.38 11.86 -8.97
N LEU A 109 -11.14 10.82 -8.63
CA LEU A 109 -12.15 10.88 -7.58
C LEU A 109 -11.50 11.29 -6.24
N VAL A 110 -10.44 10.59 -5.82
CA VAL A 110 -9.81 10.85 -4.51
C VAL A 110 -9.08 12.19 -4.49
N ALA A 111 -8.40 12.58 -5.57
CA ALA A 111 -7.74 13.88 -5.68
C ALA A 111 -8.71 15.07 -5.49
N ARG A 112 -9.99 14.88 -5.85
CA ARG A 112 -11.06 15.89 -5.73
C ARG A 112 -11.82 15.84 -4.41
N THR A 113 -11.73 14.77 -3.61
CA THR A 113 -12.40 14.68 -2.30
C THR A 113 -11.78 15.58 -1.23
N ASP A 114 -12.51 15.86 -0.15
CA ASP A 114 -11.98 16.62 0.98
C ASP A 114 -10.73 15.98 1.58
N ALA A 115 -9.81 16.82 2.06
CA ALA A 115 -8.55 16.36 2.67
C ALA A 115 -8.76 15.98 4.15
N ASP A 116 -9.79 15.20 4.44
CA ASP A 116 -10.25 14.92 5.81
C ASP A 116 -9.89 13.50 6.28
N GLY A 117 -9.20 12.73 5.45
CA GLY A 117 -8.78 11.36 5.71
C GLY A 117 -9.89 10.31 5.63
N TYR A 118 -11.13 10.65 5.25
CA TYR A 118 -12.21 9.66 5.13
C TYR A 118 -12.31 9.04 3.74
N THR A 119 -11.59 9.56 2.75
CA THR A 119 -11.46 8.93 1.44
C THR A 119 -9.98 8.65 1.19
N LEU A 120 -9.62 7.37 1.19
CA LEU A 120 -8.28 6.88 0.91
C LEU A 120 -8.30 6.13 -0.42
N LEU A 121 -7.18 6.17 -1.12
CA LEU A 121 -7.00 5.47 -2.39
C LEU A 121 -6.07 4.28 -2.18
N VAL A 122 -6.49 3.11 -2.62
CA VAL A 122 -5.58 1.98 -2.82
C VAL A 122 -4.97 2.13 -4.21
N ALA A 123 -3.66 2.34 -4.27
CA ALA A 123 -2.98 2.62 -5.52
C ALA A 123 -1.67 1.82 -5.63
N GLY A 124 -1.43 1.34 -6.84
CA GLY A 124 -0.16 0.74 -7.23
C GLY A 124 0.58 1.59 -8.27
N GLN A 125 1.52 0.96 -8.95
CA GLN A 125 2.41 1.58 -9.94
C GLN A 125 1.66 2.28 -11.07
N ALA A 126 0.55 1.72 -11.54
CA ALA A 126 -0.27 2.34 -12.59
C ALA A 126 -0.61 3.78 -12.22
N ILE A 127 -1.24 3.98 -11.06
CA ILE A 127 -1.72 5.29 -10.63
C ILE A 127 -0.58 6.19 -10.16
N LEU A 128 0.37 5.65 -9.40
CA LEU A 128 1.38 6.44 -8.67
C LEU A 128 2.66 6.70 -9.45
N ALA A 129 2.91 5.95 -10.54
CA ALA A 129 4.17 5.99 -11.27
C ALA A 129 4.06 6.02 -12.80
N ILE A 130 3.12 5.27 -13.39
CA ILE A 130 3.05 5.05 -14.84
C ILE A 130 2.11 6.05 -15.53
N ASN A 131 0.87 6.18 -15.04
CA ASN A 131 -0.22 6.82 -15.79
C ASN A 131 0.07 8.28 -16.15
N LYS A 132 0.80 9.02 -15.30
CA LYS A 132 1.18 10.41 -15.56
C LYS A 132 2.08 10.57 -16.80
N ALA A 133 2.93 9.58 -17.08
CA ALA A 133 3.77 9.57 -18.28
C ALA A 133 3.04 8.96 -19.49
N LEU A 134 2.08 8.07 -19.25
CA LEU A 134 1.36 7.31 -20.27
C LEU A 134 0.20 8.08 -20.91
N TYR A 135 -0.64 8.71 -20.10
CA TYR A 135 -1.86 9.41 -20.54
C TYR A 135 -1.57 10.86 -20.88
N LYS A 136 -1.99 11.31 -22.07
CA LYS A 136 -1.88 12.72 -22.47
C LYS A 136 -2.72 13.63 -21.59
N LYS A 137 -3.88 13.13 -21.14
CA LYS A 137 -4.78 13.84 -20.23
C LYS A 137 -4.95 13.03 -18.95
N ILE A 138 -4.55 13.63 -17.84
CA ILE A 138 -4.74 13.08 -16.50
C ILE A 138 -5.07 14.21 -15.55
N SER A 139 -6.15 14.08 -14.78
CA SER A 139 -6.67 15.17 -13.94
C SER A 139 -6.15 15.15 -12.50
N TYR A 140 -5.04 14.46 -12.25
CA TYR A 140 -4.33 14.44 -10.98
C TYR A 140 -2.82 14.38 -11.21
N ASP A 141 -2.06 14.75 -10.19
CA ASP A 141 -0.61 14.58 -10.14
C ASP A 141 -0.23 13.67 -8.95
N PRO A 142 0.29 12.45 -9.20
CA PRO A 142 0.58 11.52 -8.12
C PRO A 142 1.68 11.98 -7.16
N ALA A 143 2.51 12.94 -7.56
CA ALA A 143 3.58 13.48 -6.72
C ALA A 143 3.08 14.58 -5.76
N THR A 144 1.96 15.24 -6.06
CA THR A 144 1.50 16.41 -5.28
C THR A 144 0.09 16.27 -4.72
N ASP A 145 -0.76 15.42 -5.29
CA ASP A 145 -2.14 15.23 -4.80
C ASP A 145 -2.27 14.16 -3.72
N PHE A 146 -1.24 13.33 -3.52
CA PHE A 146 -1.29 12.18 -2.61
C PHE A 146 -0.15 12.13 -1.61
N THR A 147 -0.44 11.58 -0.43
CA THR A 147 0.54 11.25 0.61
C THR A 147 0.45 9.76 0.94
N PHE A 148 1.59 9.08 0.93
CA PHE A 148 1.68 7.65 1.23
C PHE A 148 1.38 7.35 2.71
N ILE A 149 0.53 6.36 2.93
CA ILE A 149 0.13 5.88 4.27
C ILE A 149 0.83 4.57 4.60
N GLY A 150 0.88 3.63 3.68
CA GLY A 150 1.51 2.33 3.92
C GLY A 150 1.40 1.38 2.74
N MET A 151 2.32 0.42 2.68
CA MET A 151 2.36 -0.63 1.65
C MET A 151 1.50 -1.81 2.09
N LEU A 152 0.44 -2.12 1.34
CA LEU A 152 -0.44 -3.24 1.68
C LEU A 152 0.18 -4.58 1.30
N GLY A 153 0.87 -4.65 0.18
CA GLY A 153 1.48 -5.90 -0.26
C GLY A 153 2.15 -5.82 -1.62
N VAL A 154 2.97 -6.83 -1.87
CA VAL A 154 3.78 -6.98 -3.07
C VAL A 154 3.53 -8.36 -3.68
N ILE A 155 3.44 -8.40 -4.99
CA ILE A 155 3.16 -9.60 -5.77
C ILE A 155 4.30 -9.74 -6.78
N ALA A 156 5.06 -10.83 -6.64
CA ALA A 156 6.07 -11.19 -7.62
C ALA A 156 5.41 -11.54 -8.96
N ASN A 157 5.91 -10.96 -10.04
CA ASN A 157 5.63 -11.47 -11.38
C ASN A 157 6.72 -12.44 -11.80
N VAL A 158 6.35 -13.42 -12.61
CA VAL A 158 7.22 -14.47 -13.13
C VAL A 158 7.32 -14.32 -14.64
N LEU A 159 8.55 -14.33 -15.16
CA LEU A 159 8.82 -14.50 -16.58
C LEU A 159 8.52 -15.95 -16.97
N LEU A 160 7.47 -16.15 -17.75
CA LEU A 160 7.05 -17.45 -18.25
C LEU A 160 7.31 -17.57 -19.74
N VAL A 161 7.65 -18.79 -20.17
CA VAL A 161 7.69 -19.21 -21.57
C VAL A 161 6.87 -20.46 -21.79
N ASN A 162 6.35 -20.63 -23.00
CA ASN A 162 5.87 -21.95 -23.44
C ASN A 162 7.07 -22.76 -23.96
N PRO A 163 7.46 -23.87 -23.30
CA PRO A 163 8.68 -24.60 -23.66
C PRO A 163 8.58 -25.31 -25.02
N LYS A 164 7.38 -25.46 -25.60
CA LYS A 164 7.18 -26.06 -26.93
C LYS A 164 7.52 -25.08 -28.06
N THR A 165 7.29 -23.78 -27.85
CA THR A 165 7.53 -22.73 -28.86
C THR A 165 8.80 -21.93 -28.58
N VAL A 166 9.18 -21.80 -27.31
CA VAL A 166 10.40 -21.11 -26.85
C VAL A 166 11.19 -22.07 -25.94
N PRO A 167 12.04 -22.95 -26.51
CA PRO A 167 12.69 -24.04 -25.79
C PRO A 167 13.94 -23.59 -25.03
N VAL A 168 13.77 -22.68 -24.05
CA VAL A 168 14.86 -22.08 -23.25
C VAL A 168 14.69 -22.39 -21.76
N ASN A 169 15.77 -22.51 -21.01
CA ASN A 169 15.77 -22.86 -19.59
C ASN A 169 16.19 -21.71 -18.67
N SER A 170 16.69 -20.62 -19.25
CA SER A 170 17.19 -19.48 -18.51
C SER A 170 16.90 -18.18 -19.26
N VAL A 171 17.02 -17.05 -18.54
CA VAL A 171 16.92 -15.72 -19.15
C VAL A 171 18.05 -15.51 -20.16
N ALA A 172 19.25 -16.04 -19.91
CA ALA A 172 20.37 -15.99 -20.86
C ALA A 172 20.04 -16.71 -22.17
N GLU A 173 19.50 -17.93 -22.10
CA GLU A 173 19.07 -18.68 -23.29
C GLU A 173 17.93 -17.97 -24.05
N LEU A 174 17.01 -17.31 -23.33
CA LEU A 174 15.96 -16.49 -23.96
C LEU A 174 16.57 -15.33 -24.77
N ILE A 175 17.53 -14.61 -24.18
CA ILE A 175 18.23 -13.50 -24.86
C ILE A 175 18.98 -14.00 -26.09
N ASP A 176 19.73 -15.10 -25.97
CA ASP A 176 20.48 -15.68 -27.08
C ASP A 176 19.56 -16.14 -28.22
N LEU A 177 18.41 -16.74 -27.89
CA LEU A 177 17.42 -17.13 -28.88
C LEU A 177 16.80 -15.90 -29.56
N ALA A 178 16.45 -14.87 -28.81
CA ALA A 178 15.86 -13.63 -29.34
C ALA A 178 16.85 -12.88 -30.26
N LYS A 179 18.15 -12.86 -29.94
CA LYS A 179 19.20 -12.28 -30.80
C LYS A 179 19.33 -13.01 -32.14
N LYS A 180 19.13 -14.33 -32.16
CA LYS A 180 19.16 -15.14 -33.39
C LYS A 180 17.88 -14.99 -34.23
N LYS A 181 16.80 -14.52 -33.62
CA LYS A 181 15.46 -14.46 -34.21
C LYS A 181 14.75 -13.15 -33.86
N PRO A 182 15.30 -12.00 -34.31
CA PRO A 182 14.75 -10.69 -33.96
C PRO A 182 13.30 -10.58 -34.40
N GLY A 183 12.41 -10.21 -33.48
CA GLY A 183 10.99 -10.00 -33.75
C GLY A 183 10.14 -11.28 -33.88
N GLU A 184 10.73 -12.48 -33.87
CA GLU A 184 9.95 -13.74 -34.00
C GLU A 184 9.37 -14.20 -32.66
N ILE A 185 10.00 -13.87 -31.53
CA ILE A 185 9.48 -14.24 -30.21
C ILE A 185 8.42 -13.22 -29.80
N SER A 186 7.17 -13.66 -29.75
CA SER A 186 6.06 -12.85 -29.26
C SER A 186 5.93 -12.89 -27.75
N TYR A 187 5.50 -11.78 -27.15
CA TYR A 187 5.15 -11.71 -25.74
C TYR A 187 3.74 -11.13 -25.52
N GLY A 188 3.05 -11.70 -24.54
CA GLY A 188 1.78 -11.19 -24.05
C GLY A 188 1.97 -10.08 -23.02
N SER A 189 1.07 -9.10 -22.99
CA SER A 189 0.94 -8.18 -21.85
C SER A 189 -0.52 -7.93 -21.48
N ASN A 190 -0.77 -7.35 -20.31
CA ASN A 190 -2.09 -6.86 -19.90
C ASN A 190 -2.50 -5.54 -20.61
N GLY A 191 -2.03 -5.33 -21.84
CA GLY A 191 -2.34 -4.18 -22.68
C GLY A 191 -1.18 -3.17 -22.80
N PRO A 192 -1.30 -2.20 -23.72
CA PRO A 192 -0.34 -1.11 -23.89
C PRO A 192 -0.17 -0.29 -22.60
N GLY A 193 1.07 0.12 -22.27
CA GLY A 193 1.38 0.83 -21.03
C GLY A 193 1.20 0.06 -19.71
N SER A 194 0.76 -1.20 -19.73
CA SER A 194 0.68 -2.03 -18.51
C SER A 194 2.07 -2.31 -17.94
N LEU A 195 2.14 -2.59 -16.63
CA LEU A 195 3.39 -2.98 -15.96
C LEU A 195 4.12 -4.11 -16.72
N THR A 196 3.39 -5.16 -17.11
CA THR A 196 3.94 -6.29 -17.88
C THR A 196 4.47 -5.89 -19.25
N HIS A 197 3.88 -4.88 -19.90
CA HIS A 197 4.40 -4.36 -21.15
C HIS A 197 5.71 -3.59 -20.90
N LEU A 198 5.69 -2.64 -19.97
CA LEU A 198 6.83 -1.79 -19.68
C LEU A 198 8.03 -2.59 -19.15
N THR A 199 7.81 -3.59 -18.29
CA THR A 199 8.86 -4.51 -17.82
C THR A 199 9.51 -5.26 -18.98
N THR A 200 8.72 -5.86 -19.87
CA THR A 200 9.26 -6.59 -21.03
C THR A 200 10.01 -5.65 -21.96
N ALA A 201 9.50 -4.45 -22.20
CA ALA A 201 10.14 -3.49 -23.08
C ALA A 201 11.49 -2.98 -22.54
N ILE A 202 11.58 -2.68 -21.23
CA ILE A 202 12.86 -2.33 -20.61
C ILE A 202 13.84 -3.51 -20.69
N MET A 203 13.38 -4.73 -20.41
CA MET A 203 14.20 -5.93 -20.50
C MET A 203 14.74 -6.11 -21.92
N ALA A 204 13.87 -5.99 -22.93
CA ALA A 204 14.23 -6.11 -24.34
C ALA A 204 15.24 -5.03 -24.75
N HIS A 205 15.00 -3.78 -24.36
CA HIS A 205 15.89 -2.65 -24.62
C HIS A 205 17.27 -2.84 -23.97
N GLN A 206 17.33 -3.24 -22.70
CA GLN A 206 18.60 -3.48 -21.98
C GLN A 206 19.38 -4.66 -22.55
N ALA A 207 18.69 -5.71 -23.02
CA ALA A 207 19.33 -6.88 -23.63
C ALA A 207 19.68 -6.69 -25.12
N GLY A 208 19.21 -5.62 -25.76
CA GLY A 208 19.37 -5.38 -27.19
C GLY A 208 18.68 -6.45 -28.03
N ILE A 209 17.45 -6.82 -27.67
CA ILE A 209 16.64 -7.83 -28.37
C ILE A 209 15.32 -7.25 -28.87
N GLU A 210 14.80 -7.81 -29.96
CA GLU A 210 13.51 -7.43 -30.53
C GLU A 210 12.48 -8.52 -30.26
N LEU A 211 11.35 -8.14 -29.67
CA LEU A 211 10.23 -9.02 -29.33
C LEU A 211 8.92 -8.46 -29.91
N LEU A 212 8.01 -9.34 -30.33
CA LEU A 212 6.71 -8.95 -30.87
C LEU A 212 5.67 -8.79 -29.76
N HIS A 213 5.16 -7.57 -29.54
CA HIS A 213 4.15 -7.32 -28.52
C HIS A 213 2.74 -7.74 -28.97
N VAL A 214 2.07 -8.57 -28.15
CA VAL A 214 0.66 -8.93 -28.31
C VAL A 214 -0.14 -8.48 -27.06
N PRO A 215 -0.98 -7.43 -27.16
CA PRO A 215 -1.73 -6.93 -26.01
C PRO A 215 -3.00 -7.76 -25.75
N TYR A 216 -3.28 -8.02 -24.47
CA TYR A 216 -4.49 -8.69 -24.00
C TYR A 216 -5.27 -7.85 -22.99
N GLN A 217 -6.58 -8.06 -22.93
CA GLN A 217 -7.47 -7.48 -21.92
C GLN A 217 -7.43 -8.29 -20.62
N GLY A 218 -6.25 -8.35 -20.00
CA GLY A 218 -6.01 -9.04 -18.73
C GLY A 218 -5.39 -10.44 -18.85
N ALA A 219 -5.10 -11.05 -17.70
CA ALA A 219 -4.25 -12.24 -17.61
C ALA A 219 -4.91 -13.54 -18.12
N ALA A 220 -6.24 -13.64 -18.09
CA ALA A 220 -6.94 -14.87 -18.49
C ALA A 220 -6.77 -15.22 -19.98
N PRO A 221 -7.16 -14.35 -20.95
CA PRO A 221 -6.98 -14.64 -22.36
C PRO A 221 -5.49 -14.75 -22.75
N LEU A 222 -4.62 -13.96 -22.09
CA LEU A 222 -3.18 -14.05 -22.24
C LEU A 222 -2.65 -15.45 -21.88
N THR A 223 -3.06 -15.98 -20.73
CA THR A 223 -2.59 -17.28 -20.23
C THR A 223 -3.07 -18.42 -21.14
N THR A 224 -4.30 -18.34 -21.64
CA THR A 224 -4.83 -19.29 -22.62
C THR A 224 -3.98 -19.36 -23.88
N ASP A 225 -3.62 -18.21 -24.45
CA ASP A 225 -2.82 -18.16 -25.68
C ASP A 225 -1.37 -18.57 -25.45
N LEU A 226 -0.79 -18.28 -24.27
CA LEU A 226 0.52 -18.77 -23.89
C LEU A 226 0.53 -20.30 -23.80
N LEU A 227 -0.46 -20.91 -23.14
CA LEU A 227 -0.60 -22.36 -23.05
C LEU A 227 -0.77 -23.01 -24.43
N ALA A 228 -1.52 -22.36 -25.32
CA ALA A 228 -1.70 -22.79 -26.70
C ALA A 228 -0.45 -22.59 -27.58
N GLY A 229 0.56 -21.85 -27.11
CA GLY A 229 1.77 -21.54 -27.87
C GLY A 229 1.57 -20.46 -28.94
N ARG A 230 0.48 -19.69 -28.87
CA ARG A 230 0.23 -18.55 -29.78
C ARG A 230 1.12 -17.36 -29.44
N ILE A 231 1.49 -17.22 -28.17
CA ILE A 231 2.54 -16.31 -27.72
C ILE A 231 3.70 -17.09 -27.09
N GLY A 232 4.91 -16.56 -27.20
CA GLY A 232 6.12 -17.23 -26.73
C GLY A 232 6.39 -17.04 -25.24
N MET A 233 6.12 -15.84 -24.72
CA MET A 233 6.43 -15.49 -23.33
C MET A 233 5.46 -14.47 -22.71
N THR A 234 5.52 -14.31 -21.39
CA THR A 234 4.85 -13.23 -20.66
C THR A 234 5.46 -13.00 -19.29
N PHE A 235 5.16 -11.86 -18.68
CA PHE A 235 5.15 -11.75 -17.22
C PHE A 235 3.73 -11.94 -16.69
N THR A 236 3.56 -12.69 -15.60
CA THR A 236 2.29 -12.78 -14.88
C THR A 236 2.53 -13.05 -13.40
N ALA A 237 1.52 -12.83 -12.56
CA ALA A 237 1.64 -13.02 -11.12
C ALA A 237 2.02 -14.46 -10.77
N ALA A 238 2.93 -14.64 -9.80
CA ALA A 238 3.41 -15.94 -9.36
C ALA A 238 2.27 -16.89 -8.94
N SER A 239 1.23 -16.37 -8.29
CA SER A 239 0.06 -17.16 -7.87
C SER A 239 -0.66 -17.85 -9.04
N ALA A 240 -0.73 -17.18 -10.20
CA ALA A 240 -1.31 -17.75 -11.43
C ALA A 240 -0.30 -18.61 -12.20
N ALA A 241 0.99 -18.24 -12.15
CA ALA A 241 2.07 -18.89 -12.89
C ALA A 241 2.43 -20.27 -12.33
N MET A 242 2.69 -20.35 -11.02
CA MET A 242 3.35 -21.50 -10.41
C MET A 242 2.56 -22.81 -10.52
N PRO A 243 1.22 -22.84 -10.46
CA PRO A 243 0.46 -24.06 -10.75
C PRO A 243 0.74 -24.63 -12.15
N LEU A 244 0.85 -23.78 -13.18
CA LEU A 244 1.13 -24.17 -14.57
C LEU A 244 2.59 -24.57 -14.78
N VAL A 245 3.50 -24.01 -14.00
CA VAL A 245 4.92 -24.39 -13.99
C VAL A 245 5.09 -25.77 -13.35
N ARG A 246 4.46 -26.00 -12.20
CA ARG A 246 4.51 -27.28 -11.47
C ARG A 246 3.86 -28.43 -12.25
N SER A 247 2.85 -28.16 -13.08
CA SER A 247 2.26 -29.15 -13.98
C SER A 247 3.10 -29.40 -15.24
N GLY A 248 4.20 -28.66 -15.44
CA GLY A 248 5.08 -28.78 -16.61
C GLY A 248 4.50 -28.18 -17.90
N GLN A 249 3.38 -27.46 -17.83
CA GLN A 249 2.76 -26.85 -19.01
C GLN A 249 3.50 -25.59 -19.48
N LEU A 250 4.05 -24.84 -18.54
CA LEU A 250 4.86 -23.64 -18.79
C LEU A 250 6.19 -23.74 -18.05
N ARG A 251 7.15 -22.89 -18.42
CA ARG A 251 8.43 -22.78 -17.72
C ARG A 251 8.64 -21.37 -17.19
N ALA A 252 9.03 -21.27 -15.94
CA ALA A 252 9.44 -20.02 -15.31
C ALA A 252 10.95 -19.81 -15.43
N LEU A 253 11.37 -18.59 -15.77
CA LEU A 253 12.77 -18.24 -15.97
C LEU A 253 13.31 -17.31 -14.87
N ALA A 254 12.51 -16.36 -14.40
CA ALA A 254 12.90 -15.40 -13.36
C ALA A 254 11.69 -14.75 -12.69
N VAL A 255 11.90 -14.19 -11.50
CA VAL A 255 10.94 -13.30 -10.81
C VAL A 255 11.33 -11.83 -10.95
N THR A 256 10.36 -10.92 -10.88
CA THR A 256 10.58 -9.47 -11.00
C THR A 256 10.90 -8.77 -9.68
N THR A 257 10.83 -9.46 -8.55
CA THR A 257 11.23 -8.91 -7.24
C THR A 257 12.74 -8.75 -7.13
N GLY A 258 13.22 -7.72 -6.43
CA GLY A 258 14.66 -7.49 -6.21
C GLY A 258 15.36 -8.57 -5.39
N LYS A 259 14.59 -9.41 -4.70
CA LYS A 259 15.05 -10.64 -4.02
C LYS A 259 14.19 -11.80 -4.48
N ARG A 260 14.73 -13.02 -4.41
CA ARG A 260 13.94 -14.23 -4.72
C ARG A 260 12.70 -14.29 -3.85
N SER A 261 11.57 -14.59 -4.48
CA SER A 261 10.30 -14.73 -3.77
C SER A 261 10.34 -15.97 -2.89
N ARG A 262 9.86 -15.86 -1.65
CA ARG A 262 9.72 -17.04 -0.78
C ARG A 262 8.74 -18.09 -1.32
N PHE A 263 7.84 -17.70 -2.24
CA PHE A 263 6.88 -18.61 -2.87
C PHE A 263 7.45 -19.34 -4.09
N SER A 264 8.63 -18.91 -4.56
CA SER A 264 9.37 -19.51 -5.68
C SER A 264 10.90 -19.30 -5.50
N PRO A 265 11.49 -19.79 -4.41
CA PRO A 265 12.90 -19.52 -4.06
C PRO A 265 13.91 -20.12 -5.06
N GLU A 266 13.47 -21.09 -5.87
CA GLU A 266 14.24 -21.69 -6.94
C GLU A 266 14.49 -20.75 -8.12
N LEU A 267 13.62 -19.75 -8.32
CA LEU A 267 13.72 -18.84 -9.45
C LEU A 267 14.71 -17.71 -9.15
N PRO A 268 15.64 -17.40 -10.08
CA PRO A 268 16.46 -16.22 -9.95
C PRO A 268 15.62 -14.95 -10.13
N THR A 269 16.13 -13.81 -9.67
CA THR A 269 15.51 -12.52 -9.99
C THR A 269 15.97 -12.01 -11.36
N LEU A 270 15.25 -11.05 -11.95
CA LEU A 270 15.75 -10.32 -13.13
C LEU A 270 17.05 -9.56 -12.82
N VAL A 271 17.20 -9.06 -11.59
CA VAL A 271 18.44 -8.41 -11.12
C VAL A 271 19.61 -9.40 -11.14
N GLU A 272 19.43 -10.60 -10.59
CA GLU A 272 20.42 -11.69 -10.65
C GLU A 272 20.68 -12.16 -12.09
N SER A 273 19.71 -11.97 -12.99
CA SER A 273 19.79 -12.33 -14.41
C SER A 273 20.38 -11.24 -15.31
N GLY A 274 20.94 -10.17 -14.73
CA GLY A 274 21.65 -9.13 -15.49
C GLY A 274 20.84 -7.86 -15.79
N PHE A 275 19.67 -7.67 -15.18
CA PHE A 275 18.82 -6.48 -15.33
C PHE A 275 18.74 -5.68 -14.03
N PRO A 276 19.77 -4.89 -13.67
CA PRO A 276 19.90 -4.28 -12.35
C PRO A 276 18.81 -3.25 -12.03
N THR A 277 18.11 -2.71 -13.03
CA THR A 277 17.01 -1.75 -12.82
C THR A 277 15.63 -2.41 -12.79
N LEU A 278 15.54 -3.74 -12.97
CA LEU A 278 14.27 -4.48 -13.03
C LEU A 278 13.94 -5.17 -11.71
N ASP A 279 14.00 -4.42 -10.62
CA ASP A 279 13.21 -4.68 -9.42
C ASP A 279 11.81 -4.08 -9.64
N ALA A 280 10.95 -4.85 -10.28
CA ALA A 280 9.64 -4.44 -10.76
C ALA A 280 8.53 -5.41 -10.33
N PRO A 281 8.35 -5.66 -9.02
CA PRO A 281 7.18 -6.39 -8.56
C PRO A 281 5.93 -5.55 -8.73
N THR A 282 4.77 -6.19 -8.71
CA THR A 282 3.50 -5.47 -8.59
C THR A 282 3.28 -5.12 -7.13
N TRP A 283 3.02 -3.87 -6.79
CA TRP A 283 2.74 -3.48 -5.41
C TRP A 283 1.50 -2.60 -5.30
N PHE A 284 0.86 -2.64 -4.13
CA PHE A 284 -0.28 -1.79 -3.79
C PHE A 284 -0.09 -1.18 -2.41
N GLY A 285 -0.26 0.13 -2.32
CA GLY A 285 -0.27 0.88 -1.07
C GLY A 285 -1.56 1.66 -0.89
N VAL A 286 -1.68 2.27 0.28
CA VAL A 286 -2.74 3.23 0.60
C VAL A 286 -2.16 4.63 0.56
N VAL A 287 -2.88 5.55 -0.08
CA VAL A 287 -2.56 6.98 -0.08
C VAL A 287 -3.78 7.79 0.35
N ALA A 288 -3.52 8.91 1.02
CA ALA A 288 -4.51 9.93 1.34
C ALA A 288 -4.29 11.17 0.46
N ARG A 289 -5.25 12.09 0.42
CA ARG A 289 -5.04 13.40 -0.22
C ARG A 289 -3.90 14.15 0.49
N SER A 290 -3.01 14.81 -0.26
CA SER A 290 -1.80 15.43 0.29
C SER A 290 -2.05 16.51 1.35
N LYS A 291 -3.21 17.18 1.29
CA LYS A 291 -3.62 18.21 2.24
C LYS A 291 -4.24 17.66 3.54
N THR A 292 -4.23 16.34 3.73
CA THR A 292 -4.79 15.72 4.94
C THR A 292 -4.02 16.19 6.18
N PRO A 293 -4.69 16.63 7.27
CA PRO A 293 -4.02 17.10 8.47
C PRO A 293 -2.99 16.10 9.02
N ALA A 294 -1.83 16.61 9.44
CA ALA A 294 -0.73 15.79 9.95
C ALA A 294 -1.14 14.81 11.08
N PRO A 295 -2.01 15.18 12.05
CA PRO A 295 -2.46 14.23 13.07
C PRO A 295 -3.25 13.05 12.50
N ILE A 296 -4.04 13.27 11.45
CA ILE A 296 -4.82 12.23 10.77
C ILE A 296 -3.88 11.31 9.98
N LEU A 297 -2.93 11.88 9.25
CA LEU A 297 -1.89 11.11 8.55
C LEU A 297 -1.08 10.24 9.51
N ALA A 298 -0.69 10.78 10.67
CA ALA A 298 0.06 10.06 11.69
C ALA A 298 -0.75 8.88 12.26
N LYS A 299 -2.03 9.08 12.57
CA LYS A 299 -2.92 8.00 13.01
C LYS A 299 -3.08 6.93 11.94
N LEU A 300 -3.38 7.32 10.71
CA LEU A 300 -3.52 6.38 9.58
C LEU A 300 -2.25 5.56 9.37
N ARG A 301 -1.08 6.21 9.30
CA ARG A 301 0.22 5.53 9.16
C ARG A 301 0.46 4.55 10.30
N LYS A 302 0.20 4.96 11.54
CA LYS A 302 0.32 4.08 12.70
C LYS A 302 -0.58 2.86 12.60
N ASP A 303 -1.88 3.06 12.35
CA ASP A 303 -2.87 1.98 12.34
C ASP A 303 -2.61 1.01 11.18
N PHE A 304 -2.33 1.50 9.98
CA PHE A 304 -1.96 0.66 8.84
C PHE A 304 -0.63 -0.07 9.08
N ASN A 305 0.39 0.60 9.63
CA ASN A 305 1.66 -0.04 9.92
C ASN A 305 1.49 -1.18 10.93
N THR A 306 0.70 -0.99 12.00
CA THR A 306 0.38 -2.06 12.96
C THR A 306 -0.23 -3.28 12.28
N VAL A 307 -1.14 -3.09 11.31
CA VAL A 307 -1.69 -4.19 10.52
C VAL A 307 -0.62 -4.84 9.65
N ILE A 308 0.12 -4.03 8.87
CA ILE A 308 1.10 -4.51 7.88
C ILE A 308 2.20 -5.34 8.55
N THR A 309 2.60 -4.99 9.77
CA THR A 309 3.64 -5.71 10.52
C THR A 309 3.11 -6.88 11.37
N SER A 310 1.80 -7.15 11.34
CA SER A 310 1.21 -8.23 12.15
C SER A 310 1.37 -9.60 11.51
N GLU A 311 1.60 -10.63 12.33
CA GLU A 311 1.69 -12.02 11.84
C GLU A 311 0.39 -12.51 11.20
N ASP A 312 -0.76 -12.11 11.73
CA ASP A 312 -2.05 -12.54 11.17
C ASP A 312 -2.27 -11.95 9.77
N TYR A 313 -1.88 -10.69 9.54
CA TYR A 313 -1.90 -10.11 8.21
C TYR A 313 -0.95 -10.85 7.27
N ALA A 314 0.27 -11.16 7.72
CA ALA A 314 1.23 -11.95 6.95
C ALA A 314 0.66 -13.31 6.52
N LYS A 315 0.06 -14.05 7.45
CA LYS A 315 -0.57 -15.36 7.20
C LYS A 315 -1.76 -15.26 6.25
N ALA A 316 -2.54 -14.18 6.32
CA ALA A 316 -3.66 -13.96 5.41
C ALA A 316 -3.16 -13.68 3.97
N LEU A 317 -2.09 -12.90 3.82
CA LEU A 317 -1.46 -12.61 2.54
C LEU A 317 -0.77 -13.84 1.92
N GLU A 318 -0.19 -14.71 2.73
CA GLU A 318 0.42 -15.97 2.27
C GLU A 318 -0.54 -16.85 1.48
N LYS A 319 -1.80 -16.93 1.92
CA LYS A 319 -2.85 -17.69 1.23
C LYS A 319 -3.12 -17.18 -0.19
N GLN A 320 -2.73 -15.93 -0.47
CA GLN A 320 -2.87 -15.28 -1.77
C GLN A 320 -1.52 -15.17 -2.52
N SER A 321 -0.45 -15.76 -1.97
CA SER A 321 0.94 -15.59 -2.46
C SER A 321 1.36 -14.12 -2.57
N ILE A 322 0.90 -13.29 -1.63
CA ILE A 322 1.28 -11.89 -1.50
C ILE A 322 2.36 -11.78 -0.42
N GLU A 323 3.41 -11.01 -0.71
CA GLU A 323 4.53 -10.73 0.19
C GLU A 323 4.33 -9.40 0.90
N ILE A 324 4.85 -9.31 2.13
CA ILE A 324 4.92 -8.04 2.85
C ILE A 324 6.21 -7.33 2.41
N MET A 325 6.05 -6.05 2.07
CA MET A 325 7.16 -5.11 1.95
C MET A 325 6.83 -3.91 2.82
N VAL A 326 7.74 -3.55 3.72
CA VAL A 326 7.57 -2.35 4.54
C VAL A 326 8.28 -1.20 3.85
N VAL A 327 7.52 -0.14 3.57
CA VAL A 327 8.06 1.16 3.13
C VAL A 327 7.84 2.14 4.28
N PRO A 328 8.89 2.48 5.05
CA PRO A 328 8.78 3.46 6.13
C PRO A 328 8.21 4.79 5.62
N PRO A 329 7.34 5.47 6.37
CA PRO A 329 6.82 6.78 5.98
C PRO A 329 7.91 7.79 5.61
N GLU A 330 9.05 7.75 6.30
CA GLU A 330 10.20 8.65 6.13
C GLU A 330 10.89 8.49 4.78
N THR A 331 10.81 7.30 4.16
CA THR A 331 11.44 6.99 2.87
C THR A 331 10.42 6.81 1.74
N SER A 332 9.13 6.96 2.04
CA SER A 332 8.04 6.72 1.08
C SER A 332 8.07 7.65 -0.12
N ASP A 333 8.41 8.93 0.06
CA ASP A 333 8.53 9.90 -1.04
C ASP A 333 9.69 9.56 -1.98
N GLU A 334 10.83 9.13 -1.42
CA GLU A 334 11.99 8.68 -2.19
C GLU A 334 11.66 7.42 -2.99
N PHE A 335 10.99 6.44 -2.36
CA PHE A 335 10.51 5.23 -3.02
C PHE A 335 9.61 5.56 -4.21
N LEU A 336 8.58 6.40 -4.01
CA LEU A 336 7.65 6.78 -5.08
C LEU A 336 8.32 7.62 -6.17
N ALA A 337 9.31 8.44 -5.84
CA ALA A 337 10.09 9.18 -6.82
C ALA A 337 10.94 8.25 -7.71
N LYS A 338 11.57 7.21 -7.13
CA LYS A 338 12.29 6.18 -7.87
C LYS A 338 11.36 5.41 -8.81
N GLU A 339 10.19 5.00 -8.32
CA GLU A 339 9.17 4.33 -9.14
C GLU A 339 8.74 5.22 -10.31
N ARG A 340 8.35 6.49 -10.05
CA ARG A 340 7.97 7.44 -11.10
C ARG A 340 9.06 7.59 -12.16
N LYS A 341 10.33 7.72 -11.73
CA LYS A 341 11.45 7.86 -12.67
C LYS A 341 11.57 6.63 -13.55
N LEU A 342 11.69 5.44 -12.95
CA LEU A 342 11.84 4.17 -13.67
C LEU A 342 10.74 3.99 -14.73
N TRP A 343 9.48 4.17 -14.32
CA TRP A 343 8.35 3.94 -15.20
C TRP A 343 8.16 5.04 -16.25
N SER A 344 8.50 6.29 -15.95
CA SER A 344 8.50 7.36 -16.95
C SER A 344 9.56 7.13 -18.03
N ASP A 345 10.73 6.62 -17.66
CA ASP A 345 11.79 6.28 -18.61
C ASP A 345 11.38 5.06 -19.47
N ALA A 346 10.70 4.07 -18.87
CA ALA A 346 10.11 2.93 -19.59
C ALA A 346 9.09 3.35 -20.67
N VAL A 347 8.21 4.29 -20.33
CA VAL A 347 7.21 4.84 -21.26
C VAL A 347 7.89 5.55 -22.42
N LYS A 348 8.96 6.33 -22.16
CA LYS A 348 9.75 6.97 -23.22
C LYS A 348 10.43 5.96 -24.14
N VAL A 349 11.03 4.90 -23.56
CA VAL A 349 11.69 3.82 -24.34
C VAL A 349 10.71 3.12 -25.28
N THR A 350 9.48 2.88 -24.82
CA THR A 350 8.44 2.22 -25.64
C THR A 350 7.77 3.14 -26.65
N GLY A 351 7.81 4.45 -26.43
CA GLY A 351 7.03 5.42 -27.21
C GLY A 351 5.51 5.27 -27.05
N VAL A 352 5.05 4.44 -26.11
CA VAL A 352 3.63 4.18 -25.91
C VAL A 352 2.95 5.41 -25.28
N SER A 353 1.78 5.77 -25.78
CA SER A 353 0.96 6.85 -25.24
C SER A 353 -0.52 6.48 -25.35
N LEU A 354 -1.30 6.90 -24.35
CA LEU A 354 -2.75 6.76 -24.31
C LEU A 354 -3.38 8.17 -24.22
N ASP A 355 -4.61 8.31 -24.72
CA ASP A 355 -5.32 9.59 -24.76
C ASP A 355 -5.99 9.97 -23.44
#